data_AF-A0A239PZU8-F1
#
_entry.id   AF-A0A239PZU8-F1
#
_cell.length_a   1.000
_cell.length_b   1.000
_cell.length_c   1.000
_cell.angle_alpha   90.00
_cell.angle_beta   90.00
_cell.angle_gamma   90.00
#
_symmetry.space_group_name_H-M   'P 1'
#
loop_
_entity.id
_entity.type
_entity.pdbx_description
1 polymer ?
#
loop_
_entity_poly.entity_id
_entity_poly.type
_entity_poly.pdbx_seq_one_letter_code
_entity_poly.pdbx_strand_id
1 'polypeptide(L)'
;MGRVKNTHDMALGATGVILSLAILWLWIPADIDTGVIDVWRRVTRIGDAMLPTFSCIAILLASLIIALRGWAGRQADRMPNLDPAFLLLTMMILTIGIALMFVTGPVLVRIFLGADRSYPLLRDEFPWKYTGFVTGGTFLVFSFHALVCHRFSRRAAAIALLATVAIAAIYGLPFDDLLLPPNGDV
;
A
#
# COMPACT_ATOMS: atom_id res chain seq x y z
N MET A 1 -4.99 25.80 32.58
CA MET A 1 -4.06 25.79 31.43
C MET A 1 -4.89 25.66 30.15
N GLY A 2 -5.02 26.73 29.37
CA GLY A 2 -5.75 26.70 28.11
C GLY A 2 -4.99 25.89 27.06
N ARG A 3 -5.64 24.88 26.45
CA ARG A 3 -5.09 24.15 25.29
C ARG A 3 -4.93 25.14 24.14
N VAL A 4 -3.69 25.50 23.82
CA VAL A 4 -3.39 26.20 22.56
C VAL A 4 -3.61 25.20 21.43
N LYS A 5 -4.61 25.44 20.58
CA LYS A 5 -4.89 24.60 19.41
C LYS A 5 -3.74 24.74 18.42
N ASN A 6 -3.25 23.62 17.89
CA ASN A 6 -2.26 23.67 16.82
C ASN A 6 -3.01 23.84 15.48
N THR A 7 -3.12 25.10 15.03
CA THR A 7 -3.90 25.49 13.85
C THR A 7 -3.41 24.84 12.56
N HIS A 8 -2.10 24.54 12.44
CA HIS A 8 -1.52 23.94 11.24
C HIS A 8 -1.91 22.47 11.08
N ASP A 9 -1.74 21.65 12.12
CA ASP A 9 -2.17 20.26 12.13
C ASP A 9 -3.69 20.18 11.92
N MET A 10 -4.44 21.08 12.56
CA MET A 10 -5.90 21.12 12.41
C MET A 10 -6.31 21.48 10.98
N ALA A 11 -5.65 22.46 10.35
CA ALA A 11 -5.91 22.83 8.97
C ALA A 11 -5.55 21.70 7.98
N LEU A 12 -4.35 21.12 8.10
CA LEU A 12 -3.92 19.98 7.27
C LEU A 12 -4.87 18.79 7.39
N GLY A 13 -5.21 18.40 8.61
CA GLY A 13 -6.13 17.30 8.85
C GLY A 13 -7.54 17.60 8.32
N ALA A 14 -8.06 18.81 8.53
CA ALA A 14 -9.38 19.20 8.04
C ALA A 14 -9.43 19.20 6.50
N THR A 15 -8.42 19.75 5.83
CA THR A 15 -8.33 19.73 4.35
C THR A 15 -8.28 18.29 3.84
N GLY A 16 -7.46 17.43 4.45
CA GLY A 16 -7.37 16.02 4.08
C GLY A 16 -8.69 15.26 4.25
N VAL A 17 -9.43 15.53 5.34
CA VAL A 17 -10.77 14.95 5.57
C VAL A 17 -11.75 15.41 4.49
N ILE A 18 -11.82 16.72 4.23
CA ILE A 18 -12.75 17.30 3.24
C ILE A 18 -12.47 16.73 1.85
N LEU A 19 -11.21 16.71 1.42
CA LEU A 19 -10.83 16.20 0.11
C LEU A 19 -11.09 14.70 -0.01
N SER A 20 -10.80 13.92 1.03
CA SER A 20 -11.05 12.48 0.99
C SER A 20 -12.55 12.16 0.92
N LEU A 21 -13.38 12.89 1.66
CA LEU A 21 -14.84 12.75 1.56
C LEU A 21 -15.37 13.19 0.20
N ALA A 22 -14.87 14.30 -0.35
CA ALA A 22 -15.23 14.75 -1.68
C ALA A 22 -14.87 13.70 -2.75
N ILE A 23 -13.68 13.09 -2.66
CA ILE A 23 -13.26 12.03 -3.58
C ILE A 23 -14.16 10.80 -3.44
N LEU A 24 -14.39 10.31 -2.21
CA LEU A 24 -15.21 9.12 -1.96
C LEU A 24 -16.66 9.27 -2.43
N TRP A 25 -17.25 10.45 -2.27
CA TRP A 25 -18.69 10.65 -2.47
C TRP A 25 -19.04 11.34 -3.79
N LEU A 26 -18.11 12.11 -4.38
CA LEU A 26 -18.37 12.87 -5.60
C LEU A 26 -17.54 12.36 -6.77
N TRP A 27 -16.24 12.15 -6.58
CA TRP A 27 -15.35 11.81 -7.69
C TRP A 27 -15.44 10.33 -8.08
N ILE A 28 -15.24 9.40 -7.14
CA ILE A 28 -15.28 7.95 -7.42
C ILE A 28 -16.61 7.55 -8.07
N PRO A 29 -17.79 7.96 -7.55
CA PRO A 29 -19.06 7.57 -8.16
C PRO A 29 -19.35 8.26 -9.50
N ALA A 30 -18.70 9.38 -9.80
CA ALA A 30 -18.92 10.11 -11.06
C ALA A 30 -17.96 9.69 -12.18
N ASP A 31 -16.78 9.18 -11.85
CA ASP A 31 -15.72 8.83 -12.79
C ASP A 31 -15.63 7.32 -13.05
N ILE A 32 -16.01 6.48 -12.07
CA ILE A 32 -15.79 5.03 -12.12
C ILE A 32 -17.13 4.29 -12.21
N ASP A 33 -17.32 3.56 -13.31
CA ASP A 33 -18.55 2.82 -13.59
C ASP A 33 -18.67 1.52 -12.77
N THR A 34 -17.55 0.96 -12.29
CA THR A 34 -17.52 -0.31 -11.55
C THR A 34 -17.47 -0.10 -10.04
N GLY A 35 -18.21 -0.92 -9.29
CA GLY A 35 -18.20 -0.89 -7.83
C GLY A 35 -16.90 -1.46 -7.21
N VAL A 36 -16.77 -1.45 -5.88
CA VAL A 36 -15.63 -2.08 -5.19
C VAL A 36 -15.54 -3.59 -5.48
N ILE A 37 -16.70 -4.25 -5.52
CA ILE A 37 -16.86 -5.62 -5.96
C ILE A 37 -17.91 -5.60 -7.05
N ASP A 38 -17.62 -6.22 -8.18
CA ASP A 38 -18.55 -6.35 -9.30
C ASP A 38 -18.80 -7.82 -9.62
N VAL A 39 -20.03 -8.14 -10.03
CA VAL A 39 -20.43 -9.50 -10.44
C VAL A 39 -20.83 -9.45 -11.90
N TRP A 40 -19.89 -9.78 -12.77
CA TRP A 40 -20.15 -9.84 -14.20
C TRP A 40 -20.21 -11.29 -14.69
N ARG A 41 -21.33 -11.66 -15.33
CA ARG A 41 -21.52 -13.00 -15.93
C ARG A 41 -21.22 -14.16 -14.97
N ARG A 42 -21.67 -14.03 -13.71
CA ARG A 42 -21.46 -15.01 -12.60
C ARG A 42 -20.01 -15.14 -12.13
N VAL A 43 -19.12 -14.25 -12.56
CA VAL A 43 -17.74 -14.15 -12.05
C VAL A 43 -17.66 -12.91 -11.15
N THR A 44 -17.16 -13.11 -9.93
CA THR A 44 -16.91 -12.00 -8.99
C THR A 44 -15.54 -11.41 -9.27
N ARG A 45 -15.49 -10.11 -9.53
CA ARG A 45 -14.27 -9.37 -9.86
C ARG A 45 -14.11 -8.19 -8.92
N ILE A 46 -12.86 -7.77 -8.75
CA ILE A 46 -12.54 -6.49 -8.14
C ILE A 46 -12.78 -5.41 -9.19
N GLY A 47 -13.65 -4.46 -8.89
CA GLY A 47 -13.85 -3.32 -9.77
C GLY A 47 -12.82 -2.22 -9.52
N ASP A 48 -12.71 -1.31 -10.48
CA ASP A 48 -11.68 -0.27 -10.52
C ASP A 48 -11.83 0.72 -9.35
N ALA A 49 -13.03 0.84 -8.78
CA ALA A 49 -13.28 1.68 -7.62
C ALA A 49 -12.59 1.18 -6.34
N MET A 50 -12.16 -0.09 -6.26
CA MET A 50 -11.58 -0.65 -5.03
C MET A 50 -10.31 0.09 -4.59
N LEU A 51 -9.31 0.22 -5.47
CA LEU A 51 -8.02 0.82 -5.12
C LEU A 51 -8.15 2.31 -4.73
N PRO A 52 -8.87 3.16 -5.49
CA PRO A 52 -9.14 4.53 -5.09
C PRO A 52 -9.90 4.62 -3.76
N THR A 53 -10.89 3.75 -3.55
CA THR A 53 -11.70 3.75 -2.32
C THR A 53 -10.83 3.44 -1.10
N PHE A 54 -10.03 2.38 -1.12
CA PHE A 54 -9.17 2.02 0.00
C PHE A 54 -8.07 3.06 0.25
N SER A 55 -7.48 3.60 -0.81
CA SER A 55 -6.51 4.69 -0.70
C SER A 55 -7.14 5.91 -0.03
N CYS A 56 -8.36 6.27 -0.44
CA CYS A 56 -9.06 7.42 0.10
C CYS A 56 -9.50 7.22 1.56
N ILE A 57 -9.94 6.02 1.94
CA ILE A 57 -10.22 5.66 3.34
C ILE A 57 -8.95 5.76 4.20
N ALA A 58 -7.81 5.28 3.70
CA ALA A 58 -6.54 5.38 4.43
C ALA A 58 -6.11 6.85 4.64
N ILE A 59 -6.25 7.69 3.60
CA ILE A 59 -5.98 9.14 3.69
C ILE A 59 -6.97 9.81 4.66
N LEU A 60 -8.25 9.45 4.62
CA LEU A 60 -9.28 9.97 5.53
C LEU A 60 -8.92 9.65 6.99
N LEU A 61 -8.54 8.42 7.29
CA LEU A 61 -8.12 7.99 8.64
C LEU A 61 -6.87 8.75 9.10
N ALA A 62 -5.84 8.84 8.25
CA ALA A 62 -4.63 9.60 8.56
C ALA A 62 -4.93 11.07 8.83
N SER A 63 -5.78 11.69 7.99
CA SER A 63 -6.20 13.08 8.11
C SER A 63 -7.01 13.32 9.39
N LEU A 64 -7.89 12.39 9.76
CA LEU A 64 -8.65 12.44 11.00
C LEU A 64 -7.73 12.38 12.24
N ILE A 65 -6.73 11.49 12.23
CA ILE A 65 -5.73 11.40 13.32
C ILE A 65 -4.95 12.72 13.45
N ILE A 66 -4.54 13.32 12.33
CA ILE A 66 -3.84 14.61 12.32
C ILE A 66 -4.73 15.73 12.87
N ALA A 67 -6.00 15.81 12.43
CA ALA A 67 -6.96 16.79 12.92
C ALA A 67 -7.23 16.64 14.43
N LEU A 68 -7.43 15.40 14.90
CA LEU A 68 -7.62 15.08 16.32
C LEU A 68 -6.41 15.46 17.17
N ARG A 69 -5.19 15.27 16.65
CA ARG A 69 -3.95 15.69 17.31
C ARG A 69 -3.87 17.22 17.45
N GLY A 70 -4.20 17.94 16.38
CA GLY A 70 -4.26 19.40 16.37
C GLY A 70 -5.32 19.96 17.33
N TRP A 71 -6.49 19.32 17.38
CA TRP A 71 -7.59 19.67 18.28
C TRP A 71 -7.27 19.37 19.76
N ALA A 72 -6.61 18.24 20.04
CA ALA A 72 -6.20 17.86 21.39
C ALA A 72 -5.15 18.80 22.00
N GLY A 73 -4.65 19.79 21.24
CA GLY A 73 -3.64 20.73 21.70
C GLY A 73 -2.34 20.05 22.08
N ARG A 74 -2.08 18.85 21.53
CA ARG A 74 -0.73 18.26 21.59
C ARG A 74 0.13 19.21 20.76
N GLN A 75 1.03 19.92 21.44
CA GLN A 75 2.02 20.74 20.75
C GLN A 75 2.65 19.82 19.70
N ALA A 76 2.53 20.18 18.43
CA ALA A 76 3.51 19.69 17.50
C ALA A 76 4.83 20.24 18.05
N ASP A 77 5.71 19.36 18.47
CA ASP A 77 7.13 19.71 18.52
C ASP A 77 7.42 20.45 17.21
N ARG A 78 8.11 21.60 17.30
CA ARG A 78 8.48 22.45 16.15
C ARG A 78 8.64 21.56 14.93
N MET A 79 7.86 21.82 13.89
CA MET A 79 7.87 21.09 12.62
C MET A 79 9.32 20.71 12.33
N PRO A 80 9.71 19.44 12.52
CA PRO A 80 11.10 19.07 12.40
C PRO A 80 11.54 19.48 11.01
N ASN A 81 12.72 20.10 10.89
CA ASN A 81 13.27 20.37 9.58
C ASN A 81 13.21 19.06 8.79
N LEU A 82 12.59 19.12 7.61
CA LEU A 82 12.39 17.95 6.78
C LEU A 82 13.80 17.39 6.47
N ASP A 83 14.17 16.29 7.10
CA ASP A 83 15.51 15.73 6.93
C ASP A 83 15.58 15.14 5.52
N PRO A 84 16.40 15.73 4.61
CA PRO A 84 16.50 15.24 3.25
C PRO A 84 16.99 13.78 3.21
N ALA A 85 17.77 13.34 4.20
CA ALA A 85 18.22 11.96 4.30
C ALA A 85 17.05 11.00 4.57
N PHE A 86 16.14 11.36 5.47
CA PHE A 86 14.93 10.58 5.74
C PHE A 86 14.02 10.48 4.52
N LEU A 87 13.82 11.61 3.82
CA LEU A 87 13.02 11.64 2.59
C LEU A 87 13.65 10.77 1.49
N LEU A 88 14.96 10.93 1.25
CA LEU A 88 15.70 10.14 0.27
C LEU A 88 15.64 8.65 0.61
N LEU A 89 15.82 8.28 1.88
CA LEU A 89 15.76 6.89 2.32
C LEU A 89 14.36 6.29 2.13
N THR A 90 13.31 7.06 2.42
CA THR A 90 11.92 6.65 2.18
C THR A 90 11.67 6.42 0.69
N MET A 91 12.13 7.33 -0.18
CA MET A 91 12.05 7.17 -1.63
C MET A 91 12.81 5.93 -2.10
N MET A 92 14.04 5.71 -1.62
CA MET A 92 14.83 4.53 -1.96
C MET A 92 14.16 3.23 -1.55
N ILE A 93 13.60 3.16 -0.33
CA ILE A 93 12.86 1.97 0.14
C ILE A 93 11.67 1.69 -0.78
N LEU A 94 10.90 2.71 -1.18
CA LEU A 94 9.78 2.55 -2.10
C LEU A 94 10.25 2.05 -3.47
N THR A 95 11.25 2.69 -4.07
CA THR A 95 11.79 2.31 -5.38
C THR A 95 12.33 0.88 -5.37
N ILE A 96 13.11 0.51 -4.35
CA ILE A 96 13.67 -0.84 -4.23
C ILE A 96 12.55 -1.86 -4.01
N GLY A 97 11.58 -1.56 -3.15
CA GLY A 97 10.46 -2.47 -2.89
C GLY A 97 9.64 -2.74 -4.16
N ILE A 98 9.34 -1.71 -4.94
CA ILE A 98 8.64 -1.85 -6.23
C ILE A 98 9.51 -2.62 -7.23
N ALA A 99 10.80 -2.28 -7.35
CA ALA A 99 11.71 -2.99 -8.24
C ALA A 99 11.82 -4.48 -7.89
N LEU A 100 11.86 -4.82 -6.60
CA LEU A 100 11.82 -6.20 -6.13
C LEU A 100 10.54 -6.91 -6.55
N MET A 101 9.37 -6.25 -6.49
CA MET A 101 8.13 -6.85 -6.97
C MET A 101 8.24 -7.26 -8.45
N PHE A 102 8.75 -6.37 -9.31
CA PHE A 102 8.90 -6.62 -10.76
C PHE A 102 9.97 -7.67 -11.11
N VAL A 103 11.11 -7.64 -10.43
CA VAL A 103 12.27 -8.45 -10.82
C VAL A 103 12.21 -9.87 -10.23
N THR A 104 11.61 -10.05 -9.06
CA THR A 104 11.66 -11.33 -8.33
C THR A 104 11.06 -12.48 -9.14
N GLY A 105 9.87 -12.29 -9.73
CA GLY A 105 9.21 -13.34 -10.52
C GLY A 105 10.04 -13.83 -11.70
N PRO A 106 10.45 -12.95 -12.64
CA PRO A 106 11.30 -13.31 -13.76
C PRO A 106 12.64 -13.95 -13.36
N VAL A 107 13.27 -13.46 -12.29
CA VAL A 107 14.55 -14.00 -11.81
C VAL A 107 14.37 -15.41 -11.27
N LEU A 108 13.35 -15.66 -10.45
CA LEU A 108 13.12 -17.00 -9.90
C LEU A 108 12.75 -18.00 -11.01
N VAL A 109 11.92 -17.62 -11.98
CA VAL A 109 11.61 -18.51 -13.12
C VAL A 109 12.88 -18.88 -13.89
N ARG A 110 13.77 -17.91 -14.17
CA ARG A 110 15.05 -18.20 -14.84
C ARG A 110 15.94 -19.13 -14.04
N ILE A 111 15.99 -18.98 -12.72
CA ILE A 111 16.82 -19.81 -11.84
C ILE A 111 16.27 -21.24 -11.74
N PHE A 112 14.95 -21.40 -11.60
CA PHE A 112 14.33 -22.69 -11.28
C PHE A 112 13.83 -23.48 -12.51
N LEU A 113 13.36 -22.81 -13.56
CA LEU A 113 12.85 -23.45 -14.78
C LEU A 113 13.78 -23.30 -16.00
N GLY A 114 14.85 -22.53 -15.89
CA GLY A 114 15.77 -22.25 -16.99
C GLY A 114 15.26 -21.19 -17.96
N ALA A 115 16.02 -20.96 -19.04
CA ALA A 115 15.76 -19.89 -20.01
C ALA A 115 14.58 -20.19 -20.96
N ASP A 116 14.15 -21.45 -21.05
CA ASP A 116 13.15 -21.89 -22.03
C ASP A 116 11.71 -21.56 -21.61
N ARG A 117 11.48 -21.29 -20.32
CA ARG A 117 10.17 -20.92 -19.77
C ARG A 117 10.10 -19.40 -19.55
N SER A 118 9.10 -18.77 -20.16
CA SER A 118 8.89 -17.33 -20.05
C SER A 118 7.95 -16.99 -18.89
N TYR A 119 8.38 -16.08 -18.00
CA TYR A 119 7.59 -15.62 -16.84
C TYR A 119 6.16 -15.15 -17.16
N PRO A 120 5.89 -14.39 -18.24
CA PRO A 120 4.54 -13.95 -18.57
C PRO A 120 3.53 -15.09 -18.75
N LEU A 121 3.99 -16.28 -19.17
CA LEU A 121 3.13 -17.45 -19.31
C LEU A 121 2.78 -18.10 -17.97
N LEU A 122 3.57 -17.83 -16.92
CA LEU A 122 3.43 -18.42 -15.60
C LEU A 122 2.91 -17.42 -14.55
N ARG A 123 2.68 -16.15 -14.93
CA ARG A 123 2.38 -15.06 -13.99
C ARG A 123 1.07 -15.24 -13.22
N ASP A 124 0.18 -16.07 -13.71
CA ASP A 124 -1.10 -16.43 -13.06
C ASP A 124 -1.04 -17.82 -12.39
N GLU A 125 0.08 -18.53 -12.52
CA GLU A 125 0.24 -19.86 -11.93
C GLU A 125 0.84 -19.79 -10.53
N PHE A 126 0.40 -20.70 -9.66
CA PHE A 126 1.07 -20.93 -8.40
C PHE A 126 2.41 -21.63 -8.63
N PRO A 127 3.51 -21.24 -7.95
CA PRO A 127 3.62 -20.19 -6.93
C PRO A 127 4.02 -18.81 -7.47
N TRP A 128 4.31 -18.70 -8.77
CA TRP A 128 4.94 -17.55 -9.42
C TRP A 128 4.15 -16.26 -9.21
N LYS A 129 2.82 -16.35 -9.25
CA LYS A 129 1.92 -15.21 -9.05
C LYS A 129 2.09 -14.46 -7.73
N TYR A 130 2.62 -15.11 -6.69
CA TYR A 130 2.80 -14.51 -5.36
C TYR A 130 4.22 -14.02 -5.08
N THR A 131 5.22 -14.50 -5.83
CA THR A 131 6.63 -14.31 -5.50
C THR A 131 7.06 -12.84 -5.45
N GLY A 132 6.71 -12.07 -6.48
CA GLY A 132 6.99 -10.63 -6.55
C GLY A 132 6.32 -9.86 -5.41
N PHE A 133 5.00 -10.05 -5.27
CA PHE A 133 4.20 -9.38 -4.25
C PHE A 133 4.70 -9.65 -2.82
N VAL A 134 4.90 -10.92 -2.46
CA VAL A 134 5.33 -11.29 -1.10
C VAL A 134 6.74 -10.77 -0.82
N THR A 135 7.66 -10.87 -1.78
CA THR A 135 9.06 -10.44 -1.59
C THR A 135 9.17 -8.92 -1.46
N GLY A 136 8.64 -8.18 -2.43
CA GLY A 136 8.67 -6.71 -2.39
C GLY A 136 7.81 -6.14 -1.26
N GLY A 137 6.65 -6.74 -0.98
CA GLY A 137 5.79 -6.35 0.13
C GLY A 137 6.46 -6.57 1.49
N THR A 138 7.11 -7.72 1.68
CA THR A 138 7.85 -8.02 2.92
C THR A 138 8.98 -7.01 3.10
N PHE A 139 9.72 -6.71 2.04
CA PHE A 139 10.78 -5.70 2.06
C PHE A 139 10.24 -4.33 2.48
N LEU A 140 9.13 -3.88 1.90
CA LEU A 140 8.53 -2.58 2.22
C LEU A 140 8.10 -2.50 3.69
N VAL A 141 7.28 -3.45 4.16
CA VAL A 141 6.77 -3.45 5.53
C VAL A 141 7.92 -3.54 6.54
N PHE A 142 8.90 -4.41 6.29
CA PHE A 142 10.06 -4.56 7.16
C PHE A 142 10.95 -3.32 7.17
N SER A 143 11.24 -2.73 6.01
CA SER A 143 12.12 -1.56 5.90
C SER A 143 11.50 -0.33 6.56
N PHE A 144 10.20 -0.10 6.37
CA PHE A 144 9.49 0.98 7.08
C PHE A 144 9.42 0.74 8.57
N HIS A 145 9.20 -0.50 9.02
CA HIS A 145 9.26 -0.82 10.44
C HIS A 145 10.65 -0.55 11.03
N ALA A 146 11.70 -1.01 10.36
CA ALA A 146 13.08 -0.79 10.79
C ALA A 146 13.45 0.71 10.81
N LEU A 147 12.95 1.48 9.83
CA LEU A 147 13.13 2.92 9.74
C LEU A 147 12.46 3.66 10.91
N VAL A 148 11.21 3.31 11.24
CA VAL A 148 10.43 3.96 12.32
C VAL A 148 10.93 3.55 13.70
N CYS A 149 11.28 2.27 13.90
CA CYS A 149 11.71 1.76 15.20
C CYS A 149 13.22 1.86 15.43
N HIS A 150 14.01 2.28 14.43
CA HIS A 150 15.48 2.30 14.43
C HIS A 150 16.13 0.98 14.88
N ARG A 151 15.45 -0.15 14.66
CA ARG A 151 15.89 -1.48 15.12
C ARG A 151 15.53 -2.56 14.11
N PHE A 152 16.51 -3.40 13.81
CA PHE A 152 16.29 -4.64 13.05
C PHE A 152 15.84 -5.74 14.00
N SER A 153 14.62 -6.23 13.79
CA SER A 153 14.03 -7.29 14.61
C SER A 153 13.61 -8.47 13.74
N ARG A 154 14.05 -9.67 14.10
CA ARG A 154 13.59 -10.91 13.45
C ARG A 154 12.08 -11.09 13.57
N ARG A 155 11.49 -10.62 14.69
CA ARG A 155 10.04 -10.62 14.88
C ARG A 155 9.36 -9.70 13.87
N ALA A 156 9.94 -8.53 13.61
CA ALA A 156 9.41 -7.60 12.61
C ALA A 156 9.48 -8.19 11.19
N ALA A 157 10.56 -8.89 10.86
CA ALA A 157 10.67 -9.60 9.58
C ALA A 157 9.59 -10.69 9.43
N ALA A 158 9.35 -11.48 10.49
CA ALA A 158 8.29 -12.48 10.49
C ALA A 158 6.89 -11.85 10.36
N ILE A 159 6.62 -10.75 11.07
CA ILE A 159 5.35 -10.02 10.97
C ILE A 159 5.17 -9.44 9.56
N ALA A 160 6.21 -8.86 8.96
CA ALA A 160 6.17 -8.33 7.61
C ALA A 160 5.85 -9.43 6.58
N LEU A 161 6.49 -10.59 6.71
CA LEU A 161 6.23 -11.75 5.85
C LEU A 161 4.79 -12.26 6.04
N LEU A 162 4.36 -12.46 7.28
CA LEU A 162 3.01 -12.95 7.58
C LEU A 162 1.94 -11.98 7.11
N ALA A 163 2.13 -10.67 7.32
CA ALA A 163 1.19 -9.64 6.88
C ALA A 163 1.06 -9.63 5.35
N THR A 164 2.17 -9.74 4.62
CA THR A 164 2.16 -9.69 3.15
C THR A 164 1.60 -10.97 2.55
N VAL A 165 1.88 -12.14 3.13
CA VAL A 165 1.22 -13.40 2.77
C VAL A 165 -0.28 -13.34 3.06
N ALA A 166 -0.67 -12.80 4.21
CA ALA A 166 -2.09 -12.64 4.56
C ALA A 166 -2.81 -11.72 3.57
N ILE A 167 -2.20 -10.58 3.20
CA ILE A 167 -2.75 -9.69 2.17
C ILE A 167 -2.85 -10.42 0.83
N ALA A 168 -1.80 -11.14 0.42
CA ALA A 168 -1.79 -11.93 -0.81
C ALA A 168 -2.89 -12.99 -0.83
N ALA A 169 -3.19 -13.62 0.31
CA ALA A 169 -4.26 -14.60 0.45
C ALA A 169 -5.65 -13.96 0.44
N ILE A 170 -5.84 -12.84 1.14
CA ILE A 170 -7.12 -12.10 1.19
C ILE A 170 -7.53 -11.63 -0.21
N TYR A 171 -6.58 -11.25 -1.05
CA TYR A 171 -6.86 -10.83 -2.42
C TYR A 171 -6.78 -11.99 -3.43
N GLY A 172 -5.87 -12.94 -3.25
CA GLY A 172 -5.62 -13.99 -4.24
C GLY A 172 -6.46 -15.26 -4.11
N LEU A 173 -7.17 -15.46 -3.00
CA LEU A 173 -8.07 -16.62 -2.80
C LEU A 173 -9.53 -16.37 -3.20
N PRO A 174 -10.15 -15.21 -2.92
CA PRO A 174 -11.55 -14.99 -3.28
C PRO A 174 -11.74 -14.51 -4.73
N PHE A 175 -10.67 -14.12 -5.42
CA PHE A 175 -10.72 -13.55 -6.76
C PHE A 175 -9.78 -14.32 -7.70
N ASP A 176 -10.33 -15.29 -8.42
CA ASP A 176 -9.56 -16.17 -9.30
C ASP A 176 -8.89 -15.43 -10.47
N ASP A 177 -9.54 -14.38 -10.99
CA ASP A 177 -9.04 -13.55 -12.11
C ASP A 177 -8.07 -12.44 -11.65
N LEU A 178 -7.76 -12.34 -10.35
CA LEU A 178 -6.97 -11.21 -9.83
C LEU A 178 -5.47 -11.47 -9.92
N LEU A 179 -4.83 -10.70 -10.80
CA LEU A 179 -3.38 -10.61 -10.89
C LEU A 179 -2.85 -9.62 -9.84
N LEU A 180 -2.17 -10.14 -8.82
CA LEU A 180 -1.48 -9.30 -7.84
C LEU A 180 -0.36 -8.49 -8.52
N PRO A 181 -0.07 -7.26 -8.07
CA PRO A 181 1.09 -6.51 -8.55
C PRO A 181 2.37 -7.36 -8.40
N PRO A 182 3.24 -7.45 -9.42
CA PRO A 182 3.30 -6.68 -10.66
C PRO A 182 2.62 -7.34 -11.87
N ASN A 183 1.82 -8.40 -11.68
CA ASN A 183 1.45 -9.33 -12.75
C ASN A 183 0.34 -8.83 -13.68
N GLY A 184 -0.24 -7.66 -13.41
CA GLY A 184 -1.23 -7.03 -14.29
C GLY A 184 -0.70 -6.78 -15.70
N ASP A 185 -1.60 -6.41 -16.61
CA ASP A 185 -1.24 -6.11 -17.98
C ASP A 185 -0.48 -4.77 -18.04
N VAL A 186 0.70 -4.80 -18.66
CA VAL A 186 1.53 -3.64 -19.03
C VAL A 186 1.61 -3.53 -20.54
#